data_AF-A0A7X2MTI5-F1
#
_entry.id   AF-A0A7X2MTI5-F1
#
_cell.length_a   1.000
_cell.length_b   1.000
_cell.length_c   1.000
_cell.angle_alpha   90.00
_cell.angle_beta   90.00
_cell.angle_gamma   90.00
#
_symmetry.space_group_name_H-M   'P 1'
#
loop_
_entity.id
_entity.type
_entity.pdbx_description
1 polymer ?
#
loop_
_entity_poly.entity_id
_entity_poly.type
_entity_poly.pdbx_seq_one_letter_code
_entity_poly.pdbx_strand_id
1 'polypeptide(L)'
;MSTLPQQLTFGVIIGNRGFFPSYLVGEARQQAVALFEKMNINTVMLDETQTNLGGVETRQEAKTCAALFRQHREAIHGIVVLLPNFGDEKAIAEALRLAG
;
A
#
# COMPACT_ATOMS: atom_id res chain seq x y z
N MET A 1 26.17 11.38 -3.58
CA MET A 1 25.61 10.02 -3.65
C MET A 1 24.88 9.78 -2.35
N SER A 2 23.56 9.60 -2.36
CA SER A 2 22.80 9.24 -1.16
C SER A 2 23.23 7.85 -0.72
N THR A 3 23.70 7.72 0.52
CA THR A 3 23.92 6.41 1.14
C THR A 3 22.54 5.79 1.38
N LEU A 4 22.30 4.60 0.82
CA LEU A 4 21.07 3.86 1.10
C LEU A 4 20.99 3.56 2.60
N PRO A 5 19.81 3.66 3.22
CA PRO A 5 19.62 3.33 4.63
C PRO A 5 19.93 1.86 4.88
N GLN A 6 20.26 1.51 6.13
CA GLN A 6 20.52 0.13 6.54
C GLN A 6 19.31 -0.79 6.34
N GLN A 7 18.11 -0.22 6.40
CA GLN A 7 16.85 -0.91 6.12
C GLN A 7 15.93 0.02 5.30
N LEU A 8 15.44 -0.46 4.16
CA LEU A 8 14.48 0.27 3.34
C LEU A 8 13.08 0.18 3.94
N THR A 9 12.27 1.20 3.68
CA THR A 9 10.85 1.22 4.02
C THR A 9 10.05 1.62 2.79
N PHE A 10 9.07 0.79 2.40
CA PHE A 10 8.17 1.11 1.31
C PHE A 10 6.76 1.41 1.81
N GLY A 11 6.12 2.42 1.21
CA GLY A 11 4.67 2.54 1.25
C GLY A 11 4.09 1.50 0.31
N VAL A 12 3.19 0.63 0.77
CA VAL A 12 2.56 -0.39 -0.07
C VAL A 12 1.07 -0.11 -0.19
N ILE A 13 0.60 -0.04 -1.43
CA ILE A 13 -0.83 0.10 -1.76
C ILE A 13 -1.29 -1.19 -2.44
N ILE A 14 -2.33 -1.83 -1.89
CA ILE A 14 -2.96 -2.98 -2.52
C ILE A 14 -4.25 -2.49 -3.17
N GLY A 15 -4.29 -2.47 -4.49
CA GLY A 15 -5.49 -2.10 -5.24
C GLY A 15 -6.56 -3.16 -5.11
N ASN A 16 -7.81 -2.72 -5.02
CA ASN A 16 -8.98 -3.59 -5.15
C ASN A 16 -9.91 -3.08 -6.24
N ARG A 17 -10.74 -3.98 -6.76
CA ARG A 17 -11.82 -3.66 -7.69
C ARG A 17 -13.00 -4.57 -7.41
N GLY A 18 -14.13 -4.00 -7.02
CA GLY A 18 -15.29 -4.72 -6.49
C GLY A 18 -15.98 -5.66 -7.48
N PHE A 19 -15.58 -5.66 -8.76
CA PHE A 19 -16.00 -6.67 -9.73
C PHE A 19 -15.26 -8.01 -9.57
N PHE A 20 -14.05 -8.01 -9.01
CA PHE A 20 -13.23 -9.20 -8.80
C PHE A 20 -13.26 -9.66 -7.34
N PRO A 21 -12.89 -10.93 -7.06
CA PRO A 21 -12.91 -11.43 -5.69
C PRO A 21 -11.99 -10.64 -4.76
N SER A 22 -12.54 -10.10 -3.69
CA SER A 22 -11.80 -9.27 -2.72
C SER A 22 -10.83 -10.07 -1.86
N TYR A 23 -11.05 -11.38 -1.68
CA TYR A 23 -10.15 -12.23 -0.88
C TYR A 23 -8.70 -12.23 -1.41
N LEU A 24 -8.52 -11.96 -2.72
CA LEU A 24 -7.20 -11.82 -3.35
C LEU A 24 -6.39 -10.65 -2.77
N VAL A 25 -7.05 -9.61 -2.24
CA VAL A 25 -6.40 -8.50 -1.54
C VAL A 25 -5.76 -9.00 -0.23
N GLY A 26 -6.51 -9.78 0.55
CA GLY A 26 -6.03 -10.37 1.80
C GLY A 26 -4.87 -11.34 1.56
N GLU A 27 -4.99 -12.22 0.57
CA GLU A 27 -3.91 -13.12 0.17
C GLU A 27 -2.66 -12.35 -0.28
N ALA A 28 -2.82 -11.33 -1.11
CA ALA A 28 -1.71 -10.48 -1.56
C ALA A 28 -1.03 -9.77 -0.38
N ARG A 29 -1.81 -9.30 0.61
CA ARG A 29 -1.26 -8.68 1.81
C ARG A 29 -0.39 -9.65 2.61
N GLN A 30 -0.89 -10.86 2.85
CA GLN A 30 -0.14 -11.90 3.57
C GLN A 30 1.15 -12.27 2.84
N GLN A 31 1.09 -12.43 1.51
CA GLN A 31 2.26 -12.74 0.68
C GLN A 31 3.27 -11.58 0.66
N ALA A 32 2.79 -10.33 0.59
CA ALA A 32 3.63 -9.15 0.62
C ALA A 32 4.38 -9.02 1.94
N VAL A 33 3.70 -9.16 3.08
CA VAL A 33 4.33 -9.13 4.42
C VAL A 33 5.44 -10.18 4.49
N ALA A 34 5.12 -11.44 4.17
CA ALA A 34 6.10 -12.53 4.22
C ALA A 34 7.30 -12.32 3.27
N LEU A 35 7.09 -11.69 2.11
CA LEU A 35 8.16 -11.38 1.16
C LEU A 35 9.04 -10.23 1.66
N PHE A 36 8.46 -9.12 2.09
CA PHE A 36 9.21 -7.95 2.56
C PHE A 36 10.01 -8.25 3.83
N GLU A 37 9.46 -9.05 4.75
CA GLU A 37 10.18 -9.55 5.92
C GLU A 37 11.43 -10.34 5.52
N LYS A 38 11.32 -11.28 4.58
CA LYS A 38 12.47 -12.05 4.07
C LYS A 38 13.52 -11.18 3.39
N MET A 39 13.11 -10.06 2.81
CA MET A 39 14.00 -9.09 2.16
C MET A 39 14.57 -8.06 3.13
N ASN A 40 14.23 -8.12 4.42
CA ASN A 40 14.59 -7.12 5.42
C ASN A 40 14.14 -5.70 5.01
N ILE A 41 12.89 -5.57 4.55
CA ILE A 41 12.27 -4.32 4.13
C ILE A 41 11.07 -4.02 5.04
N ASN A 42 11.03 -2.82 5.59
CA ASN A 42 9.88 -2.33 6.33
C ASN A 42 8.76 -1.91 5.37
N THR A 43 7.52 -1.98 5.84
CA THR A 43 6.36 -1.58 5.06
C THR A 43 5.43 -0.68 5.84
N VAL A 44 4.92 0.34 5.17
CA VAL A 44 3.77 1.15 5.61
C VAL A 44 2.62 0.84 4.67
N MET A 45 1.61 0.13 5.14
CA MET A 45 0.46 -0.28 4.33
C MET A 45 -0.80 -0.30 5.19
N LEU A 46 -1.95 -0.14 4.55
CA LEU A 46 -3.22 -0.25 5.26
C LEU A 46 -3.44 -1.68 5.79
N ASP A 47 -4.06 -1.78 6.95
CA ASP A 47 -4.54 -3.05 7.50
C ASP A 47 -6.05 -3.23 7.32
N GLU A 48 -6.53 -4.42 7.68
CA GLU A 48 -7.93 -4.83 7.54
C GLU A 48 -8.91 -4.05 8.43
N THR A 49 -8.40 -3.30 9.42
CA THR A 49 -9.21 -2.45 10.30
C THR A 49 -9.37 -1.02 9.74
N GLN A 50 -8.48 -0.60 8.85
CA GLN A 50 -8.49 0.73 8.25
C GLN A 50 -9.34 0.80 6.99
N THR A 51 -9.34 -0.26 6.18
CA THR A 51 -10.15 -0.42 4.95
C THR A 51 -10.48 -1.89 4.72
N ASN A 52 -11.34 -2.19 3.74
CA ASN A 52 -11.71 -3.56 3.42
C ASN A 52 -10.47 -4.40 3.03
N LEU A 53 -10.08 -5.35 3.89
CA LEU A 53 -8.90 -6.21 3.73
C LEU A 53 -7.56 -5.44 3.56
N GLY A 54 -7.52 -4.15 3.92
CA GLY A 54 -6.37 -3.27 3.67
C GLY A 54 -6.23 -2.81 2.21
N GLY A 55 -7.28 -3.01 1.39
CA GLY A 55 -7.31 -2.60 0.00
C GLY A 55 -7.66 -1.12 -0.20
N VAL A 56 -7.37 -0.61 -1.40
CA VAL A 56 -7.76 0.73 -1.87
C VAL A 56 -8.52 0.61 -3.18
N GLU A 57 -9.77 1.06 -3.18
CA GLU A 57 -10.65 1.07 -4.36
C GLU A 57 -11.43 2.38 -4.48
N THR A 58 -11.82 2.96 -3.34
CA THR A 58 -12.63 4.17 -3.31
C THR A 58 -11.78 5.40 -3.02
N ARG A 59 -12.32 6.57 -3.37
CA ARG A 59 -11.70 7.86 -3.02
C ARG A 59 -11.55 8.05 -1.50
N GLN A 60 -12.44 7.49 -0.69
CA GLN A 60 -12.34 7.60 0.77
C GLN A 60 -11.18 6.77 1.30
N GLU A 61 -11.01 5.55 0.81
CA GLU A 61 -9.85 4.69 1.14
C GLU A 61 -8.54 5.30 0.64
N ALA A 62 -8.56 5.95 -0.53
CA ALA A 62 -7.41 6.70 -1.03
C ALA A 62 -6.98 7.82 -0.06
N LYS A 63 -7.94 8.53 0.55
CA LYS A 63 -7.64 9.53 1.60
C LYS A 63 -7.06 8.89 2.87
N THR A 64 -7.59 7.74 3.29
CA THR A 64 -7.04 6.98 4.43
C THR A 64 -5.60 6.57 4.18
N CYS A 65 -5.31 6.01 2.99
CA CYS A 65 -3.96 5.65 2.56
C CYS A 65 -3.04 6.88 2.52
N ALA A 66 -3.51 7.98 1.94
CA ALA A 66 -2.74 9.23 1.86
C ALA A 66 -2.41 9.78 3.26
N ALA A 67 -3.35 9.71 4.21
CA ALA A 67 -3.12 10.14 5.58
C ALA A 67 -2.06 9.27 6.28
N LEU A 68 -2.13 7.96 6.12
CA LEU A 68 -1.11 7.03 6.62
C LEU A 68 0.27 7.35 6.01
N PHE A 69 0.34 7.52 4.68
CA PHE A 69 1.62 7.82 4.03
C PHE A 69 2.19 9.18 4.44
N ARG A 70 1.34 10.19 4.62
CA ARG A 70 1.76 11.50 5.17
C ARG A 70 2.36 11.37 6.57
N GLN A 71 1.75 10.55 7.43
CA GLN A 71 2.26 10.32 8.79
C GLN A 71 3.66 9.68 8.78
N HIS A 72 3.97 8.88 7.77
CA HIS A 72 5.25 8.17 7.63
C HIS A 72 6.15 8.71 6.50
N ARG A 73 5.88 9.91 5.98
CA ARG A 73 6.53 10.46 4.77
C ARG A 73 8.05 10.51 4.84
N GLU A 74 8.61 10.76 6.02
CA GLU A 74 10.06 10.86 6.22
C GLU A 74 10.73 9.49 6.27
N ALA A 75 9.96 8.43 6.60
CA ALA A 75 10.45 7.07 6.66
C ALA A 75 10.29 6.32 5.34
N ILE A 76 9.32 6.70 4.49
CA ILE A 76 9.03 6.02 3.22
C ILE A 76 10.07 6.41 2.16
N HIS A 77 10.78 5.42 1.63
CA HIS A 77 11.82 5.61 0.62
C HIS A 77 11.32 5.40 -0.81
N GLY A 78 10.15 4.78 -0.97
CA GLY A 78 9.53 4.49 -2.25
C GLY A 78 8.16 3.84 -2.09
N ILE A 79 7.45 3.67 -3.19
CA ILE A 79 6.10 3.10 -3.21
C ILE A 79 6.09 1.80 -4.01
N VAL A 80 5.38 0.80 -3.49
CA VAL A 80 5.01 -0.43 -4.20
C VAL A 80 3.50 -0.48 -4.36
N VAL A 81 3.03 -0.75 -5.57
CA VAL A 81 1.61 -0.94 -5.87
C VAL A 81 1.38 -2.40 -6.26
N LEU A 82 0.50 -3.08 -5.55
CA LEU A 82 0.09 -4.46 -5.82
C LEU A 82 -1.32 -4.46 -6.41
N LEU A 83 -1.52 -5.13 -7.53
CA LEU A 83 -2.80 -5.21 -8.25
C LEU A 83 -3.24 -6.67 -8.38
N PRO A 84 -3.60 -7.35 -7.28
CA PRO A 84 -3.91 -8.78 -7.31
C PRO A 84 -5.16 -9.14 -8.12
N ASN A 85 -6.03 -8.16 -8.37
CA ASN A 85 -7.29 -8.36 -9.08
C ASN A 85 -7.66 -7.20 -10.02
N PHE A 86 -6.69 -6.60 -10.72
CA PHE A 86 -6.91 -5.43 -11.61
C PHE A 86 -7.58 -4.25 -10.89
N GLY A 87 -6.99 -3.83 -9.75
CA GLY A 87 -7.50 -2.78 -8.87
C GLY A 87 -7.75 -1.43 -9.56
N ASP A 88 -8.56 -0.56 -8.93
CA ASP A 88 -8.88 0.77 -9.47
C ASP A 88 -7.66 1.72 -9.41
N GLU A 89 -7.03 1.97 -10.55
CA GLU A 89 -5.82 2.80 -10.63
C GLU A 89 -6.09 4.27 -10.31
N LYS A 90 -7.34 4.75 -10.42
CA LYS A 90 -7.67 6.14 -10.07
C LYS A 90 -7.60 6.36 -8.57
N ALA A 91 -8.08 5.40 -7.77
CA ALA A 91 -7.99 5.50 -6.32
C ALA A 91 -6.53 5.47 -5.83
N ILE A 92 -5.69 4.66 -6.47
CA ILE A 92 -4.25 4.57 -6.19
C ILE A 92 -3.56 5.90 -6.55
N ALA A 93 -3.82 6.41 -7.76
CA ALA A 93 -3.28 7.71 -8.19
C ALA A 93 -3.73 8.85 -7.27
N GLU A 94 -4.99 8.84 -6.82
CA GLU A 94 -5.51 9.81 -5.85
C GLU A 94 -4.81 9.71 -4.50
N ALA A 95 -4.56 8.49 -4.00
CA ALA A 95 -3.84 8.28 -2.74
C ALA A 95 -2.44 8.90 -2.80
N LEU A 96 -1.70 8.65 -3.89
CA LEU A 96 -0.37 9.22 -4.12
C LEU A 96 -0.40 10.74 -4.24
N ARG A 97 -1.32 11.28 -5.06
CA ARG A 97 -1.49 12.72 -5.26
C ARG A 97 -1.80 13.43 -3.95
N LEU A 98 -2.60 12.81 -3.10
CA LEU A 98 -2.93 13.34 -1.79
C LEU A 98 -1.78 13.13 -0.80
N ALA A 99 -1.00 12.05 -0.86
CA ALA A 99 0.09 11.80 0.09
C ALA A 99 1.15 12.92 0.10
N GLY A 100 1.43 13.53 -1.06
CA GLY A 100 2.34 14.67 -1.19
C GLY A 100 3.76 14.24 -1.48
#